data_AF-A0A9D7W6D2-F1
#
_entry.id   AF-A0A9D7W6D2-F1
#
_cell.length_a   1.000
_cell.length_b   1.000
_cell.length_c   1.000
_cell.angle_alpha   90.00
_cell.angle_beta   90.00
_cell.angle_gamma   90.00
#
_symmetry.space_group_name_H-M   'P 1'
#
loop_
_entity.id
_entity.type
_entity.pdbx_description
1 polymer ?
#
loop_
_entity_poly.entity_id
_entity_poly.type
_entity_poly.pdbx_seq_one_letter_code
_entity_poly.pdbx_strand_id
1 'polypeptide(L)'
;MAARPVFLDLQPGMTVIVRHDPLLGEPNDQDWWMGLVLHCNGGARDPQVFTLFQIADIDSGVVRWVNADLVTHILPAAPTSTH
;
A
#
# COMPACT_ATOMS: atom_id res chain seq x y z
N MET A 1 -24.57 1.71 2.82
CA MET A 1 -23.71 2.50 1.90
C MET A 1 -22.32 1.87 1.99
N ALA A 2 -21.74 1.37 0.90
CA ALA A 2 -20.38 0.84 0.96
C ALA A 2 -19.41 2.02 1.15
N ALA A 3 -18.45 1.88 2.07
CA ALA A 3 -17.37 2.85 2.21
C ALA A 3 -16.55 2.88 0.92
N ARG A 4 -16.10 4.06 0.49
CA ARG A 4 -15.24 4.20 -0.68
C ARG A 4 -13.91 3.49 -0.41
N PRO A 5 -13.41 2.63 -1.33
CA PRO A 5 -12.14 1.96 -1.12
C PRO A 5 -10.96 2.94 -1.05
N VAL A 6 -10.08 2.76 -0.07
CA VAL A 6 -8.95 3.67 0.20
C VAL A 6 -7.93 3.71 -0.93
N PHE A 7 -7.78 2.61 -1.68
CA PHE A 7 -6.79 2.51 -2.75
C PHE A 7 -7.04 3.48 -3.93
N LEU A 8 -8.26 4.00 -4.05
CA LEU A 8 -8.63 4.97 -5.08
C LEU A 8 -7.95 6.34 -4.89
N ASP A 9 -7.46 6.62 -3.67
CA ASP A 9 -6.82 7.89 -3.33
C ASP A 9 -5.29 7.74 -3.17
N LEU A 10 -4.72 6.55 -3.45
CA LEU A 10 -3.29 6.30 -3.32
C LEU A 10 -2.45 6.99 -4.38
N GLN A 11 -1.31 7.52 -3.94
CA GLN A 11 -0.31 8.16 -4.78
C GLN A 11 1.10 7.77 -4.30
N PRO A 12 2.11 7.77 -5.18
CA PRO A 12 3.50 7.64 -4.75
C PRO A 12 3.87 8.67 -3.66
N GLY A 13 4.62 8.23 -2.67
CA GLY A 13 5.03 9.04 -1.51
C GLY A 13 4.08 8.96 -0.31
N MET A 14 2.90 8.33 -0.43
CA MET A 14 2.02 8.09 0.70
C MET A 14 2.49 6.91 1.55
N THR A 15 2.34 7.04 2.87
CA THR A 15 2.52 5.93 3.81
C THR A 15 1.20 5.22 4.04
N VAL A 16 1.21 3.89 4.06
CA VAL A 16 0.01 3.06 4.12
C VAL A 16 0.17 1.91 5.12
N ILE A 17 -0.97 1.36 5.55
CA ILE A 17 -1.03 0.06 6.24
C ILE A 17 -1.49 -1.01 5.26
N VAL A 18 -0.66 -2.04 5.11
CA VAL A 18 -0.91 -3.18 4.23
C VAL A 18 -1.17 -4.41 5.09
N ARG A 19 -2.29 -5.09 4.82
CA ARG A 19 -2.55 -6.40 5.40
C ARG A 19 -1.49 -7.38 4.92
N HIS A 20 -0.92 -8.16 5.82
CA HIS A 20 0.05 -9.17 5.43
C HIS A 20 -0.64 -10.26 4.61
N ASP A 21 -0.07 -10.56 3.44
CA ASP A 21 -0.45 -11.68 2.58
C ASP A 21 0.85 -12.45 2.30
N PRO A 22 1.13 -13.51 3.08
CA PRO A 22 2.42 -14.19 3.04
C PRO A 22 2.61 -14.88 1.69
N LEU A 23 3.78 -14.71 1.09
CA LEU A 23 4.18 -15.51 -0.06
C LEU A 23 4.45 -16.95 0.38
N LEU A 24 4.40 -17.88 -0.58
CA LEU A 24 4.67 -19.28 -0.31
C LEU A 24 6.05 -19.46 0.34
N GLY A 25 6.06 -19.96 1.58
CA GLY A 25 7.28 -20.21 2.35
C GLY A 25 7.65 -19.11 3.35
N GLU A 26 6.93 -17.98 3.37
CA GLU A 26 7.09 -16.95 4.40
C GLU A 26 6.32 -17.33 5.69
N PRO A 27 6.86 -17.00 6.87
CA PRO A 27 6.11 -17.11 8.11
C PRO A 27 4.88 -16.20 8.08
N ASN A 28 3.76 -16.69 8.63
CA ASN A 28 2.53 -15.91 8.79
C ASN A 28 2.38 -15.43 10.24
N ASP A 29 3.41 -14.75 10.73
CA ASP A 29 3.51 -14.25 12.11
C ASP A 29 3.20 -12.75 12.24
N GLN A 30 2.90 -12.09 11.11
CA GLN A 30 2.55 -10.69 11.04
C GLN A 30 1.16 -10.52 10.43
N ASP A 31 0.31 -9.69 11.04
CA ASP A 31 -1.03 -9.39 10.52
C ASP A 31 -1.02 -8.23 9.50
N TRP A 32 -0.09 -7.28 9.65
CA TRP A 32 0.02 -6.08 8.83
C TRP A 32 1.43 -5.49 8.90
N TRP A 33 1.78 -4.71 7.89
CA TRP A 33 3.03 -3.95 7.83
C TRP A 33 2.79 -2.54 7.28
N MET A 34 3.71 -1.63 7.59
CA MET A 34 3.66 -0.24 7.13
C MET A 34 4.51 -0.08 5.87
N GLY A 35 3.93 0.54 4.85
CA GLY A 35 4.57 0.65 3.54
C GLY A 35 4.62 2.08 3.00
N LEU A 36 5.63 2.36 2.19
CA LEU A 36 5.71 3.57 1.36
C LEU A 36 5.33 3.22 -0.08
N VAL A 37 4.32 3.90 -0.64
CA VAL A 37 3.92 3.70 -2.04
C VAL A 37 4.98 4.28 -2.96
N LEU A 38 5.54 3.46 -3.85
CA LEU A 38 6.54 3.85 -4.84
C LEU A 38 5.94 4.06 -6.23
N HIS A 39 5.01 3.19 -6.63
CA HIS A 39 4.42 3.22 -7.96
C HIS A 39 2.98 2.68 -7.94
N CYS A 40 2.09 3.30 -8.72
CA CYS A 40 0.71 2.87 -8.91
C CYS A 40 0.56 2.31 -10.32
N ASN A 41 0.16 1.04 -10.45
CA ASN A 41 -0.02 0.41 -11.75
C ASN A 41 -1.50 0.15 -12.03
N GLY A 42 -1.97 0.67 -13.17
CA GLY A 42 -3.29 0.39 -13.70
C GLY A 42 -3.44 -1.06 -14.15
N GLY A 43 -4.66 -1.59 -14.11
CA GLY A 43 -4.96 -2.93 -14.61
C GLY A 43 -4.73 -3.02 -16.13
N ALA A 44 -4.30 -4.18 -16.62
CA ALA A 44 -4.04 -4.39 -18.05
C ALA A 44 -5.26 -4.11 -18.96
N ARG A 45 -6.48 -4.23 -18.41
CA ARG A 45 -7.74 -3.97 -19.12
C ARG A 45 -8.20 -2.51 -19.04
N ASP A 46 -7.86 -1.84 -17.95
CA ASP A 46 -8.14 -0.42 -17.72
C ASP A 46 -6.99 0.22 -16.94
N PRO A 47 -6.05 0.88 -17.64
CA PRO A 47 -4.90 1.53 -17.01
C PRO A 47 -5.27 2.67 -16.04
N GLN A 48 -6.52 3.16 -16.06
CA GLN A 48 -6.99 4.21 -15.14
C GLN A 48 -7.43 3.63 -13.78
N VAL A 49 -7.57 2.31 -13.68
CA VAL A 49 -7.97 1.64 -12.43
C VAL A 49 -6.74 0.98 -11.83
N PHE A 50 -6.20 1.56 -10.76
CA PHE A 50 -5.06 0.99 -10.06
C PHE A 50 -5.46 -0.31 -9.35
N THR A 51 -4.85 -1.42 -9.77
CA THR A 51 -5.09 -2.75 -9.18
C THR A 51 -3.85 -3.30 -8.48
N LEU A 52 -2.66 -2.74 -8.76
CA LEU A 52 -1.39 -3.19 -8.22
C LEU A 52 -0.52 -2.00 -7.84
N PHE A 53 0.10 -2.07 -6.67
CA PHE A 53 0.98 -1.02 -6.15
C PHE A 53 2.36 -1.60 -5.87
N GLN A 54 3.40 -0.87 -6.22
CA GLN A 54 4.74 -1.16 -5.73
C GLN A 54 4.91 -0.43 -4.40
N ILE A 55 5.13 -1.19 -3.33
CA ILE A 55 5.21 -0.66 -1.97
C ILE A 55 6.50 -1.18 -1.32
N ALA A 56 7.28 -0.27 -0.73
CA ALA A 56 8.43 -0.61 0.10
C ALA A 56 7.97 -0.76 1.56
N ASP A 57 8.28 -1.90 2.17
CA ASP A 57 8.17 -2.08 3.61
C ASP A 57 9.11 -1.09 4.33
N ILE A 58 8.60 -0.33 5.30
CA ILE A 58 9.37 0.75 5.93
C ILE A 58 10.45 0.21 6.88
N ASP A 59 10.23 -0.94 7.49
CA ASP A 59 11.16 -1.51 8.47
C ASP A 59 12.33 -2.22 7.78
N SER A 60 12.05 -2.95 6.70
CA SER A 60 13.03 -3.79 5.99
C SER A 60 13.53 -3.19 4.68
N GLY A 61 12.81 -2.24 4.09
CA GLY A 61 13.07 -1.71 2.75
C GLY A 61 12.72 -2.67 1.60
N VAL A 62 12.15 -3.84 1.89
CA VAL A 62 11.77 -4.82 0.85
C VAL A 62 10.63 -4.26 0.01
N VAL A 63 10.82 -4.28 -1.32
CA VAL A 63 9.81 -3.80 -2.27
C VAL A 63 8.96 -4.97 -2.77
N ARG A 64 7.64 -4.84 -2.63
CA ARG A 64 6.66 -5.85 -3.05
C ARG A 64 5.61 -5.25 -3.98
N TRP A 65 5.09 -6.07 -4.88
CA TRP A 65 3.84 -5.76 -5.58
C TRP A 65 2.67 -6.19 -4.70
N VAL A 66 1.77 -5.25 -4.44
CA VAL A 66 0.67 -5.40 -3.50
C VAL A 66 -0.64 -5.16 -4.23
N ASN A 67 -1.62 -6.05 -4.04
CA ASN A 67 -2.97 -5.86 -4.56
C ASN A 67 -3.68 -4.72 -3.82
N ALA A 68 -4.48 -3.96 -4.54
CA ALA A 68 -5.24 -2.82 -4.03
C ALA A 68 -6.08 -3.14 -2.77
N ASP A 69 -6.63 -4.34 -2.68
CA ASP A 69 -7.48 -4.81 -1.56
C ASP A 69 -6.72 -5.12 -0.26
N LEU A 70 -5.38 -5.25 -0.34
CA LEU A 70 -4.51 -5.42 0.82
C LEU A 70 -4.17 -4.08 1.48
N VAL A 71 -4.33 -2.95 0.78
CA VAL A 71 -4.14 -1.62 1.39
C VAL A 71 -5.39 -1.26 2.17
N THR A 72 -5.24 -1.10 3.48
CA THR A 72 -6.37 -0.88 4.40
C THR A 72 -6.50 0.56 4.86
N HIS A 73 -5.38 1.30 4.98
CA HIS A 73 -5.36 2.67 5.47
C HIS A 73 -4.26 3.49 4.78
N ILE A 74 -4.52 4.79 4.62
CA ILE A 74 -3.53 5.81 4.25
C ILE A 74 -3.21 6.60 5.52
N LEU A 75 -1.94 6.71 5.87
CA LEU A 75 -1.51 7.50 7.01
C LEU A 75 -1.30 8.97 6.59
N PRO A 76 -1.69 9.94 7.43
CA PRO A 76 -1.41 11.34 7.16
C PRO A 76 0.10 11.58 7.15
N ALA A 77 0.56 12.47 6.28
CA ALA A 77 1.93 12.96 6.34
C ALA A 77 2.19 13.57 7.72
N ALA A 78 3.39 13.35 8.27
CA ALA A 78 3.79 13.98 9.53
C ALA A 78 3.59 15.50 9.40
N PRO A 79 3.01 16.17 10.41
CA PRO A 79 2.90 17.62 10.38
C PRO A 79 4.32 18.19 10.27
N THR A 80 4.56 18.97 9.22
CA THR A 80 5.81 19.71 9.08
C THR A 80 5.89 20.68 10.25
N SER A 81 6.70 20.36 11.27
CA SER A 81 7.00 21.29 12.35
C SER A 81 7.62 22.53 11.71
N THR A 82 6.80 23.56 11.53
CA THR A 82 7.24 24.85 11.00
C THR A 82 7.92 25.55 12.15
N HIS A 83 9.25 25.61 12.11
CA HIS A 83 10.07 26.25 13.13
C HIS A 83 10.32 27.72 12.79
#